data_AF-A0A6V7M9C7-F1
#
_entry.id   AF-A0A6V7M9C7-F1
#
_cell.length_a   1.000
_cell.length_b   1.000
_cell.length_c   1.000
_cell.angle_alpha   90.00
_cell.angle_beta   90.00
_cell.angle_gamma   90.00
#
_symmetry.space_group_name_H-M   'P 1'
#
loop_
_entity.id
_entity.type
_entity.pdbx_description
1 polymer ?
#
loop_
_entity_poly.entity_id
_entity_poly.type
_entity_poly.pdbx_seq_one_letter_code
_entity_poly.pdbx_strand_id
1 'polypeptide(L)' 'NPPKVFVTIPRFQDGVPVTLGYVTKKVSSQGNPIIAPFPNWESNRLGNCDHITSVWRVQ' A
#
# COMPACT_ATOMS: atom_id res chain seq x y z
N ASN A 1 10.06 -18.64 -0.96
CA ASN A 1 9.43 -17.35 -1.32
C ASN A 1 10.44 -16.24 -1.15
N PRO A 2 10.68 -15.39 -2.17
CA PRO A 2 11.54 -14.22 -1.99
C PRO A 2 10.95 -13.29 -0.92
N PRO A 3 11.80 -12.57 -0.16
CA PRO A 3 11.34 -11.60 0.82
C PRO A 3 10.49 -10.52 0.15
N LYS A 4 9.43 -10.08 0.84
CA LYS A 4 8.58 -8.97 0.41
C LYS A 4 9.00 -7.71 1.16
N VAL A 5 9.10 -6.59 0.43
CA VAL A 5 9.29 -5.27 1.02
C VAL A 5 7.91 -4.63 1.14
N PHE A 6 7.46 -4.37 2.36
CA PHE A 6 6.21 -3.69 2.64
C PHE A 6 6.44 -2.18 2.76
N VAL A 7 5.47 -1.40 2.33
CA VAL A 7 5.50 0.06 2.36
C VAL A 7 4.20 0.56 2.95
N THR A 8 4.31 1.49 3.90
CA THR A 8 3.18 2.22 4.47
C THR A 8 3.18 3.65 3.94
N ILE A 9 2.01 4.11 3.51
CA ILE A 9 1.81 5.45 2.97
C ILE A 9 0.67 6.09 3.77
N PRO A 10 0.97 6.97 4.74
CA PRO A 10 -0.05 7.64 5.52
C PRO A 10 -0.99 8.47 4.63
N ARG A 11 -2.30 8.32 4.84
CA ARG A 11 -3.33 9.11 4.14
C ARG A 11 -3.54 10.48 4.77
N PHE A 12 -2.48 11.30 4.83
CA PHE A 12 -2.57 12.69 5.33
C PHE A 12 -3.14 13.66 4.30
N GLN A 13 -3.13 13.25 3.04
CA GLN A 13 -3.65 14.01 1.90
C GLN A 13 -4.44 13.08 0.98
N ASP A 14 -5.33 13.67 0.20
CA ASP A 14 -6.08 12.95 -0.81
C ASP A 14 -5.17 12.39 -1.91
N GLY A 15 -5.68 11.38 -2.64
CA GLY A 15 -4.95 10.77 -3.75
C GLY A 15 -4.01 9.63 -3.38
N VAL A 16 -4.07 9.11 -2.14
CA VAL A 16 -3.34 7.89 -1.72
C VAL A 16 -4.23 6.65 -1.90
N PRO A 17 -4.06 5.86 -2.99
CA PRO A 17 -4.92 4.71 -3.27
C PRO A 17 -4.60 3.50 -2.39
N VAL A 18 -3.38 3.40 -1.87
CA VAL A 18 -2.89 2.26 -1.08
C VAL A 18 -2.17 2.79 0.15
N THR A 19 -2.68 2.49 1.34
CA THR A 19 -2.04 2.86 2.61
C THR A 19 -1.06 1.78 3.08
N LEU A 20 -1.35 0.50 2.77
CA LEU A 20 -0.44 -0.62 3.01
C LEU A 20 -0.30 -1.43 1.72
N GLY A 21 0.94 -1.56 1.27
CA GLY A 21 1.27 -2.31 0.07
C GLY A 21 2.64 -2.98 0.13
N TYR A 22 3.03 -3.60 -0.97
CA TYR A 22 4.37 -4.17 -1.14
C TYR A 22 4.95 -3.85 -2.51
N VAL A 23 6.28 -3.77 -2.56
CA VAL A 23 7.03 -3.53 -3.80
C VAL A 23 6.95 -4.77 -4.70
N THR A 24 6.51 -4.58 -5.93
CA THR A 24 6.48 -5.64 -6.94
C THR A 24 7.77 -5.70 -7.74
N LYS A 25 7.95 -6.75 -8.54
CA LYS A 25 9.06 -6.83 -9.51
C LYS A 25 8.82 -5.98 -10.78
N LYS A 26 7.64 -5.37 -10.92
CA LYS A 26 7.29 -4.55 -12.07
C LYS A 26 7.72 -3.11 -11.82
N VAL A 27 8.06 -2.42 -12.90
CA VAL A 27 8.42 -1.00 -12.89
C VAL A 27 7.51 -0.23 -13.84
N SER A 28 7.30 1.05 -13.53
CA SER A 28 6.64 2.00 -14.43
C SER A 28 7.50 2.31 -15.66
N SER A 29 6.94 3.04 -16.63
CA SER A 29 7.68 3.51 -17.82
C SER A 29 8.91 4.37 -17.47
N GLN A 30 8.92 5.00 -16.30
CA GLN A 30 10.03 5.82 -15.78
C GLN A 30 11.00 5.01 -14.90
N GLY A 31 10.82 3.69 -14.78
CA GLY A 31 11.68 2.83 -13.97
C GLY A 31 11.34 2.76 -12.48
N ASN A 32 10.34 3.52 -12.01
CA ASN A 32 9.93 3.50 -10.60
C ASN A 32 9.25 2.17 -10.24
N PRO A 33 9.55 1.56 -9.07
CA PRO A 33 8.90 0.34 -8.62
C PRO A 33 7.39 0.50 -8.48
N ILE A 34 6.62 -0.51 -8.90
CA ILE A 34 5.17 -0.52 -8.72
C ILE A 34 4.81 -1.12 -7.36
N ILE A 35 3.97 -0.41 -6.61
CA ILE A 35 3.39 -0.87 -5.34
C ILE A 35 2.05 -1.55 -5.62
N ALA A 36 1.88 -2.76 -5.08
CA ALA A 36 0.61 -3.48 -5.08
C ALA A 36 -0.06 -3.40 -3.70
N PRO A 37 -1.41 -3.38 -3.62
CA PRO A 37 -2.12 -3.33 -2.35
C PRO A 37 -1.95 -4.63 -1.56
N PHE A 38 -1.92 -4.52 -0.24
CA PHE A 38 -1.92 -5.68 0.66
C PHE A 38 -3.13 -5.69 1.59
N PRO A 39 -3.73 -6.88 1.84
CA PRO A 39 -3.61 -8.11 1.04
C PRO A 39 -4.23 -7.98 -0.36
N ASN A 40 -5.16 -7.03 -0.54
CA ASN A 40 -5.83 -6.74 -1.80
C ASN A 40 -6.37 -5.30 -1.81
N TRP A 41 -6.98 -4.88 -2.92
CA TRP A 41 -7.56 -3.54 -3.08
C TRP A 41 -8.66 -3.24 -2.05
N GLU A 42 -9.50 -4.22 -1.75
CA GLU A 42 -10.64 -4.02 -0.85
C GLU A 42 -10.17 -3.65 0.56
N SER A 43 -9.08 -4.25 1.04
CA SER A 43 -8.49 -3.89 2.34
C SER A 43 -7.98 -2.45 2.44
N ASN A 44 -7.80 -1.77 1.31
CA ASN A 44 -7.43 -0.35 1.25
C ASN A 44 -8.64 0.57 1.01
N ARG A 45 -9.87 0.04 0.90
CA ARG A 45 -11.07 0.85 0.71
C ARG A 45 -11.42 1.63 1.97
N LEU A 46 -11.64 2.93 1.80
CA LEU A 46 -12.07 3.84 2.87
C LEU A 46 -13.52 3.60 3.27
N GLY A 47 -13.86 3.98 4.50
CA GLY A 47 -15.24 3.94 5.01
C GLY A 47 -15.69 2.58 5.53
N ASN A 48 -14.83 1.55 5.50
CA ASN A 48 -15.08 0.29 6.19
C ASN A 48 -14.14 0.16 7.40
N CYS A 49 -14.71 0.01 8.60
CA CYS A 49 -13.94 -0.16 9.84
C CYS A 49 -13.26 -1.53 9.96
N ASP A 50 -13.70 -2.52 9.17
CA ASP A 50 -13.06 -3.85 9.10
C ASP A 50 -11.82 -3.86 8.20
N HIS A 51 -11.52 -2.74 7.53
CA HIS A 51 -10.37 -2.58 6.63
C HIS A 51 -9.26 -1.75 7.27
N ILE A 52 -8.16 -1.54 6.53
CA ILE A 52 -7.00 -0.81 7.03
C ILE A 52 -7.32 0.70 7.08
N THR A 53 -7.59 1.17 8.29
CA THR A 53 -7.93 2.57 8.59
C THR A 53 -6.68 3.44 8.73
N SER A 54 -5.63 2.94 9.40
CA SER A 54 -4.40 3.67 9.66
C SER A 54 -3.17 2.75 9.62
N VAL A 55 -2.04 3.30 9.16
CA VAL A 55 -0.72 2.65 9.13
C VAL A 55 0.31 3.41 9.97
N TRP A 56 -0.17 4.18 10.94
CA TRP A 56 0.66 5.00 11.82
C TRP A 56 1.37 4.14 12.88
N ARG A 57 2.64 4.43 13.17
CA ARG A 57 3.55 3.72 14.13
C ARG A 57 3.90 2.28 13.75
N VAL A 58 4.39 2.07 12.53
CA VAL A 58 5.11 0.85 12.13
C VAL A 58 6.60 0.94 12.52
N GLN A 59 7.20 -0.18 12.96
CA GLN A 59 8.60 -0.32 13.36
C GLN A 59 9.41 -1.03 12.27
#